data_AF-A0A536ENC4-F1
#
_entry.id   AF-A0A536ENC4-F1
#
_cell.length_a   1.000
_cell.length_b   1.000
_cell.length_c   1.000
_cell.angle_alpha   90.00
_cell.angle_beta   90.00
_cell.angle_gamma   90.00
#
_symmetry.space_group_name_H-M   'P 1'
#
loop_
_entity.id
_entity.type
_entity.pdbx_description
1 polymer ?
#
loop_
_entity_poly.entity_id
_entity_poly.type
_entity_poly.pdbx_seq_one_letter_code
_entity_poly.pdbx_strand_id
1 'polypeptide(L)' 'MKNPLRWADVDLGAISANCARILGHLPQGTRLFAVVKAGGYGHGSVPVAHAALEGGATGLAVATLEEAAQIRGL' A
#
# COMPACT_ATOMS: atom_id res chain seq x y z
N MET A 1 -15.87 16.33 -2.89
CA MET A 1 -16.90 16.40 -3.95
C MET A 1 -17.57 15.05 -4.04
N LYS A 2 -18.89 14.96 -3.89
CA LYS A 2 -19.61 13.68 -3.75
C LYS A 2 -19.86 12.93 -5.06
N ASN A 3 -19.40 13.43 -6.22
CA ASN A 3 -19.46 12.69 -7.48
C ASN A 3 -18.43 13.27 -8.47
N PRO A 4 -17.23 12.67 -8.62
CA PRO A 4 -16.24 13.18 -9.55
C PRO A 4 -16.61 12.82 -11.00
N LEU A 5 -16.29 13.71 -11.95
CA LEU A 5 -16.49 13.45 -13.39
C LEU A 5 -15.53 12.37 -13.94
N ARG A 6 -14.48 12.02 -13.18
CA ARG A 6 -13.45 11.04 -13.54
C ARG A 6 -13.01 10.31 -12.28
N TRP A 7 -12.86 8.99 -12.36
CA TRP A 7 -12.35 8.17 -11.26
C TRP A 7 -11.38 7.11 -11.79
N ALA A 8 -10.58 6.56 -10.89
CA ALA A 8 -9.79 5.35 -11.12
C ALA A 8 -10.30 4.30 -10.13
N ASP A 9 -10.58 3.11 -10.64
CA ASP A 9 -10.88 1.95 -9.80
C ASP A 9 -9.58 1.26 -9.42
N VAL A 10 -9.43 0.93 -8.14
CA VAL A 10 -8.20 0.35 -7.59
C VAL A 10 -8.58 -0.95 -6.90
N ASP A 11 -8.14 -2.05 -7.49
CA ASP A 11 -8.31 -3.38 -6.90
C ASP A 11 -7.31 -3.58 -5.74
N LEU A 12 -7.80 -3.48 -4.51
CA LEU A 12 -7.01 -3.71 -3.30
C LEU A 12 -6.63 -5.18 -3.12
N GLY A 13 -7.46 -6.11 -3.58
CA GLY A 13 -7.15 -7.54 -3.55
C GLY A 13 -5.94 -7.86 -4.43
N ALA A 14 -5.83 -7.20 -5.59
CA ALA A 14 -4.65 -7.30 -6.44
C ALA A 14 -3.37 -6.80 -5.74
N ILE A 15 -3.47 -5.73 -4.92
CA ILE A 15 -2.32 -5.23 -4.14
C ILE A 15 -1.88 -6.27 -3.10
N SER A 16 -2.82 -6.81 -2.31
CA SER A 16 -2.51 -7.84 -1.31
C SER A 16 -1.91 -9.09 -1.96
N ALA A 17 -2.52 -9.58 -3.04
CA ALA A 17 -2.04 -10.74 -3.79
C ALA A 17 -0.63 -10.51 -4.37
N ASN A 18 -0.34 -9.29 -4.84
CA ASN A 18 0.99 -8.94 -5.34
C ASN A 18 2.04 -8.93 -4.23
N CYS A 19 1.74 -8.39 -3.05
CA CYS A 19 2.65 -8.46 -1.90
C CYS A 19 2.94 -9.91 -1.49
N ALA A 20 1.91 -10.74 -1.39
CA ALA A 20 2.06 -12.16 -1.06
C ALA A 20 2.90 -12.91 -2.11
N ARG A 21 2.65 -12.63 -3.40
CA ARG A 21 3.42 -13.21 -4.51
C ARG A 21 4.88 -12.74 -4.50
N ILE A 22 5.15 -11.47 -4.19
CA ILE A 22 6.54 -10.97 -4.06
C ILE A 22 7.26 -11.74 -2.95
N LEU A 23 6.65 -11.86 -1.77
CA LEU A 23 7.22 -12.62 -0.64
C LEU A 23 7.46 -14.09 -0.99
N GLY A 24 6.56 -14.72 -1.74
CA GLY A 24 6.72 -16.11 -2.20
C GLY A 24 7.91 -16.35 -3.13
N HIS A 25 8.47 -15.31 -3.74
CA HIS A 25 9.70 -15.40 -4.55
C HIS A 25 10.98 -15.03 -3.78
N LEU A 26 10.86 -14.59 -2.53
CA LEU A 26 11.99 -14.16 -1.71
C LEU A 26 12.40 -15.26 -0.73
N PRO A 27 13.65 -15.26 -0.25
CA PRO A 27 14.08 -16.18 0.81
C PRO A 27 13.18 -16.05 2.05
N GLN A 28 12.92 -17.17 2.71
CA GLN A 28 12.13 -17.20 3.94
C GLN A 28 12.71 -16.24 4.99
N GLY A 29 11.81 -15.48 5.65
CA GLY A 29 12.19 -14.47 6.65
C GLY A 29 12.56 -13.11 6.08
N THR A 30 12.57 -12.94 4.74
CA THR A 30 12.72 -11.61 4.12
C THR A 30 11.56 -10.70 4.50
N ARG A 31 11.87 -9.49 4.96
CA ARG A 31 10.87 -8.46 5.26
C ARG A 31 10.59 -7.60 4.04
N LEU A 32 9.30 -7.45 3.70
CA LEU A 32 8.84 -6.54 2.65
C LEU A 32 8.41 -5.21 3.27
N PHE A 33 8.90 -4.12 2.71
CA PHE A 33 8.42 -2.76 3.00
C PHE A 33 7.68 -2.24 1.77
N ALA A 34 6.38 -2.00 1.88
CA ALA A 34 5.60 -1.44 0.79
C ALA A 34 5.78 0.08 0.72
N VAL A 35 6.24 0.58 -0.42
CA VAL A 35 6.42 2.01 -0.63
C VAL A 35 5.08 2.61 -1.06
N VAL A 36 4.49 3.46 -0.22
CA VAL A 36 3.14 4.04 -0.40
C VAL A 36 3.16 5.58 -0.46
N LYS A 37 4.32 6.17 -0.79
CA LYS A 37 4.48 7.61 -1.07
C LYS A 37 3.56 8.09 -2.21
N ALA A 38 3.41 9.40 -2.33
CA ALA A 38 2.59 10.07 -3.34
C ALA A 38 1.14 9.51 -3.38
N GLY A 39 0.55 9.31 -2.20
CA GLY A 39 -0.79 8.74 -2.08
C GLY A 39 -0.89 7.32 -2.63
N GLY A 40 0.06 6.43 -2.31
CA GLY A 40 0.11 5.08 -2.87
C GLY A 40 0.36 5.08 -4.38
N TYR A 41 1.25 5.95 -4.88
CA TYR A 41 1.44 6.19 -6.32
C TYR A 41 0.13 6.57 -7.04
N GLY A 42 -0.72 7.35 -6.39
CA GLY A 42 -2.03 7.78 -6.90
C GLY A 42 -3.18 6.79 -6.68
N HIS A 43 -2.94 5.63 -6.06
CA HIS A 43 -3.96 4.61 -5.80
C HIS A 43 -4.71 4.81 -4.46
N GLY A 44 -4.28 5.78 -3.64
CA GLY A 44 -4.80 6.07 -2.31
C GLY A 44 -3.94 5.47 -1.20
N SER A 45 -3.21 6.30 -0.44
CA SER A 45 -2.20 5.85 0.54
C SER A 45 -2.75 4.90 1.60
N VAL A 46 -3.85 5.26 2.27
CA VAL A 46 -4.44 4.49 3.37
C VAL A 46 -4.95 3.11 2.92
N PRO A 47 -5.85 2.98 1.92
CA PRO A 47 -6.34 1.67 1.51
C PRO A 47 -5.24 0.78 0.91
N VAL A 48 -4.29 1.36 0.16
CA VAL A 48 -3.13 0.62 -0.38
C VAL A 48 -2.23 0.12 0.74
N ALA A 49 -1.97 0.94 1.76
CA ALA A 49 -1.16 0.56 2.91
C ALA A 49 -1.78 -0.62 3.68
N HIS A 50 -3.08 -0.58 3.97
CA HIS A 50 -3.80 -1.70 4.57
C HIS A 50 -3.68 -2.96 3.72
N ALA A 51 -4.00 -2.86 2.42
CA ALA A 51 -3.95 -4.01 1.51
C ALA A 51 -2.55 -4.62 1.44
N ALA A 52 -1.50 -3.79 1.45
CA ALA A 52 -0.11 -4.26 1.45
C ALA A 52 0.25 -4.99 2.76
N LEU A 53 -0.18 -4.47 3.91
CA LEU A 53 0.00 -5.13 5.22
C LEU A 53 -0.75 -6.46 5.28
N GLU A 54 -2.00 -6.52 4.81
CA GLU A 54 -2.79 -7.76 4.69
C GLU A 54 -2.11 -8.77 3.74
N GLY A 55 -1.46 -8.28 2.70
CA GLY A 55 -0.63 -9.08 1.78
C GLY A 55 0.71 -9.54 2.34
N GLY A 56 1.02 -9.23 3.61
CA GLY A 56 2.22 -9.69 4.31
C GLY A 56 3.38 -8.70 4.32
N ALA A 57 3.21 -7.47 3.81
CA ALA A 57 4.21 -6.43 4.03
C ALA A 57 4.39 -6.19 5.54
N THR A 58 5.64 -6.10 5.98
CA THR A 58 6.01 -5.94 7.39
C THR A 58 6.35 -4.50 7.76
N GLY A 59 6.27 -3.59 6.79
CA GLY A 59 6.56 -2.18 6.97
C GLY A 59 6.06 -1.35 5.80
N LEU A 60 5.97 -0.05 6.02
CA LEU A 60 5.53 0.93 5.04
C LEU A 60 6.61 2.01 4.89
N ALA A 61 6.78 2.52 3.67
CA ALA A 61 7.71 3.60 3.37
C ALA A 61 7.00 4.74 2.63
N VAL A 62 7.24 5.97 3.09
CA VAL A 62 6.68 7.21 2.55
C VAL A 62 7.80 8.23 2.32
N ALA A 63 7.51 9.33 1.62
CA ALA A 63 8.49 10.37 1.32
C ALA A 63 8.52 11.49 2.36
N THR A 64 7.41 11.78 3.05
CA THR A 64 7.32 12.90 4.00
C THR A 64 6.64 12.53 5.32
N LEU A 65 6.77 13.39 6.34
CA LEU A 65 6.11 13.20 7.64
C LEU A 65 4.60 13.37 7.55
N GLU A 66 4.10 14.21 6.63
CA GLU A 66 2.68 14.39 6.38
C GLU A 66 2.06 13.11 5.80
N GLU A 67 2.75 12.46 4.85
CA GLU A 67 2.34 11.15 4.35
C GLU A 67 2.38 10.10 5.47
N ALA A 68 3.41 10.13 6.32
CA ALA A 68 3.50 9.22 7.47
C ALA A 68 2.34 9.42 8.45
N ALA A 69 1.92 10.66 8.69
CA ALA A 69 0.79 10.97 9.56
C ALA A 69 -0.54 10.42 9.02
N GLN A 70 -0.74 10.37 7.69
CA GLN A 70 -1.96 9.83 7.08
C GLN A 70 -2.14 8.33 7.31
N ILE A 71 -1.04 7.57 7.37
CA ILE A 71 -1.03 6.11 7.55
C ILE A 71 -0.60 5.71 8.97
N ARG A 72 -0.58 6.65 9.91
CA ARG A 72 -0.18 6.38 11.28
C ARG A 72 -1.25 5.55 11.99
N GLY A 73 -0.84 4.46 12.62
CA GLY A 73 -1.74 3.57 13.36
C GLY A 73 -2.33 2.43 12.53
N LEU A 74 -1.87 2.28 11.28
CA LEU A 74 -2.05 1.07 10.49
C LEU A 74 -1.14 -0.06 10.98
#